data_AF-A0A8X6XXM4-F1
#
_entry.id   AF-A0A8X6XXM4-F1
#
_cell.length_a   1.000
_cell.length_b   1.000
_cell.length_c   1.000
_cell.angle_alpha   90.00
_cell.angle_beta   90.00
_cell.angle_gamma   90.00
#
_symmetry.space_group_name_H-M   'P 1'
#
loop_
_entity.id
_entity.type
_entity.pdbx_description
1 polymer ?
#
loop_
_entity_poly.entity_id
_entity_poly.type
_entity_poly.pdbx_seq_one_letter_code
_entity_poly.pdbx_strand_id
1 'polypeptide(L)'
;MGSAEKWKARRKLLTPCFHADILRGYLPVFNECSQKLVEHLRQETKKDFTDIANPVTLTTMEVVVETMFGAKIESLHSNFKKYITALKRFHVEFLSSKKTGAEASFVSSTNVLSRKRHTTSPKIQLLNPSTVEIACD
;
A
#
# COMPACT_ATOMS: atom_id res chain seq x y z
N MET A 1 7.83 9.09 -33.48
CA MET A 1 8.10 8.05 -32.46
C MET A 1 6.80 7.40 -32.03
N GLY A 2 6.65 6.09 -32.28
CA GLY A 2 5.50 5.30 -31.84
C GLY A 2 5.38 5.23 -30.32
N SER A 3 4.21 4.81 -29.82
CA SER A 3 3.94 4.68 -28.38
C SER A 3 4.92 3.73 -27.67
N ALA A 4 5.32 2.64 -28.35
CA ALA A 4 6.29 1.67 -27.83
C ALA A 4 7.69 2.28 -27.61
N GLU A 5 8.17 3.09 -28.57
CA GLU A 5 9.52 3.65 -28.50
C GLU A 5 9.62 4.71 -27.40
N LYS A 6 8.54 5.46 -27.18
CA LYS A 6 8.42 6.39 -26.05
C LYS A 6 8.45 5.66 -24.71
N TRP A 7 7.74 4.53 -24.58
CA TRP A 7 7.75 3.71 -23.36
C TRP A 7 9.14 3.12 -23.09
N LYS A 8 9.77 2.54 -24.11
CA LYS A 8 11.11 1.94 -24.01
C LYS A 8 12.15 2.96 -23.56
N ALA A 9 12.13 4.16 -24.16
CA ALA A 9 13.03 5.24 -23.78
C ALA A 9 12.84 5.69 -22.32
N ARG A 10 11.58 5.91 -21.89
CA ARG A 10 11.27 6.30 -20.51
C ARG A 10 11.63 5.23 -19.49
N ARG A 11 11.37 3.95 -19.80
CA ARG A 11 11.69 2.85 -18.90
C ARG A 11 13.20 2.69 -18.73
N LYS A 12 13.97 2.81 -19.82
CA LYS A 12 15.44 2.82 -19.76
C LYS A 12 15.98 3.91 -18.83
N LEU A 13 15.33 5.08 -18.80
CA LEU A 13 15.69 6.19 -17.90
C LEU A 13 15.32 5.93 -16.43
N LEU A 14 14.14 5.32 -16.17
CA LEU A 14 13.61 5.14 -14.81
C LEU A 14 14.10 3.87 -14.10
N THR A 15 14.43 2.81 -14.83
CA THR A 15 14.92 1.55 -14.25
C THR A 15 16.07 1.70 -13.24
N PRO A 16 17.11 2.55 -13.45
CA PRO A 16 18.16 2.70 -12.45
C PRO A 16 17.68 3.22 -11.10
N CYS A 17 16.59 4.01 -11.05
CA CYS A 17 16.03 4.55 -9.80
C CYS A 17 15.44 3.47 -8.88
N PHE A 18 15.23 2.26 -9.38
CA PHE A 18 14.70 1.11 -8.64
C PHE A 18 15.74 0.01 -8.47
N HIS A 19 17.04 0.35 -8.56
CA HIS A 19 18.12 -0.58 -8.23
C HIS A 19 18.11 -0.90 -6.73
N ALA A 20 18.46 -2.13 -6.35
CA ALA A 20 18.36 -2.60 -4.97
C ALA A 20 19.13 -1.73 -3.97
N ASP A 21 20.28 -1.17 -4.35
CA ASP A 21 21.05 -0.26 -3.51
C ASP A 21 20.31 1.03 -3.17
N ILE A 22 19.56 1.58 -4.14
CA ILE A 22 18.74 2.76 -3.91
C ILE A 22 17.58 2.40 -2.99
N LEU A 23 16.93 1.26 -3.24
CA LEU A 23 15.82 0.77 -2.41
C LEU A 23 16.24 0.48 -0.97
N ARG A 24 17.46 -0.03 -0.76
CA ARG A 24 18.05 -0.20 0.59
C ARG A 24 18.13 1.13 1.33
N GLY A 25 18.41 2.22 0.63
CA GLY A 25 18.40 3.58 1.18
C GLY A 25 17.02 4.06 1.67
N TYR A 26 15.93 3.44 1.22
CA TYR A 26 14.57 3.78 1.63
C TYR A 26 14.06 3.02 2.85
N LEU A 27 14.78 1.99 3.32
CA LEU A 27 14.40 1.22 4.50
C LEU A 27 14.16 2.08 5.76
N PRO A 28 14.94 3.13 6.06
CA PRO A 28 14.66 4.01 7.19
C PRO A 28 13.30 4.70 7.10
N VAL A 29 12.92 5.16 5.89
CA VAL A 29 11.62 5.80 5.63
C VAL A 29 10.49 4.79 5.85
N PHE A 30 10.63 3.58 5.32
CA PHE A 30 9.63 2.51 5.51
C PHE A 30 9.44 2.17 6.98
N ASN A 31 10.54 2.08 7.74
CA ASN A 31 10.50 1.80 9.17
C ASN A 31 9.81 2.91 9.96
N GLU A 32 10.15 4.18 9.69
CA GLU A 32 9.52 5.33 10.37
C GLU A 32 8.01 5.37 10.09
N CYS A 33 7.60 5.29 8.82
CA CYS A 33 6.20 5.27 8.43
C CYS A 33 5.44 4.06 9.03
N SER A 34 6.07 2.87 9.08
CA SER A 34 5.48 1.67 9.67
C SER A 34 5.27 1.80 11.18
N GLN A 35 6.24 2.39 11.90
CA GLN A 35 6.11 2.66 13.33
C GLN A 35 4.95 3.62 13.62
N LYS A 36 4.81 4.70 12.83
CA LYS A 36 3.69 5.65 12.91
C LYS A 36 2.34 4.95 12.68
N LEU A 37 2.26 4.07 11.68
CA LEU A 37 1.05 3.29 11.39
C LEU A 37 0.70 2.35 12.56
N VAL A 38 1.68 1.65 13.12
CA VAL A 38 1.46 0.76 14.28
C VAL A 38 0.93 1.54 15.47
N GLU A 39 1.49 2.73 15.75
CA GLU A 39 1.02 3.57 16.85
C GLU A 39 -0.43 4.04 16.62
N HIS A 40 -0.78 4.41 15.38
CA HIS A 40 -2.16 4.74 15.04
C HIS A 40 -3.11 3.55 15.23
N LEU A 41 -2.74 2.37 14.73
CA LEU A 41 -3.57 1.17 14.83
C LEU A 41 -3.73 0.70 16.26
N ARG A 42 -2.73 0.91 17.14
CA ARG A 42 -2.86 0.65 18.59
C ARG A 42 -3.93 1.51 19.25
N GLN A 43 -4.15 2.74 18.79
CA GLN A 43 -5.21 3.60 19.33
C GLN A 43 -6.59 3.16 18.83
N GLU A 44 -6.64 2.62 17.62
CA GLU A 44 -7.85 2.09 17.00
C GLU A 44 -8.35 0.77 17.62
N THR A 45 -7.49 -0.01 18.31
CA THR A 45 -7.93 -1.25 19.01
C THR A 45 -8.92 -1.03 20.14
N LYS A 46 -9.18 0.23 20.51
CA LYS A 46 -10.21 0.62 21.49
C LYS A 46 -11.62 0.64 20.89
N LYS A 47 -11.76 0.53 19.58
CA LYS A 47 -13.04 0.53 18.85
C LYS A 47 -13.46 -0.90 18.52
N ASP A 48 -14.77 -1.13 18.44
CA ASP A 48 -15.32 -2.43 18.04
C ASP A 48 -15.00 -2.78 16.57
N PHE A 49 -14.93 -1.77 15.71
CA PHE A 49 -14.58 -1.90 14.30
C PHE A 49 -13.75 -0.70 13.83
N THR A 50 -12.72 -0.99 13.04
CA THR A 50 -11.86 0.02 12.41
C THR A 50 -11.67 -0.29 10.93
N ASP A 51 -11.83 0.74 10.09
CA ASP A 51 -11.44 0.71 8.68
C ASP A 51 -9.92 0.92 8.56
N ILE A 52 -9.19 -0.15 8.26
CA ILE A 52 -7.73 -0.12 8.09
C ILE A 52 -7.29 0.44 6.74
N ALA A 53 -8.19 0.51 5.74
CA ALA A 53 -7.80 0.89 4.39
C ALA A 53 -7.34 2.35 4.33
N ASN A 54 -8.02 3.23 5.07
CA ASN A 54 -7.65 4.64 5.17
C ASN A 54 -6.25 4.88 5.76
N PRO A 55 -5.91 4.42 6.98
CA PRO A 55 -4.60 4.66 7.56
C PRO A 55 -3.48 4.01 6.73
N VAL A 56 -3.68 2.80 6.18
CA VAL A 56 -2.71 2.16 5.30
C VAL A 56 -2.47 2.97 4.02
N THR A 57 -3.54 3.49 3.40
CA THR A 57 -3.43 4.31 2.17
C THR A 57 -2.68 5.62 2.45
N LEU A 58 -2.93 6.25 3.60
CA LEU A 58 -2.23 7.47 4.03
C LEU A 58 -0.74 7.21 4.24
N THR A 59 -0.39 6.20 5.04
CA THR A 59 1.00 5.81 5.29
C THR A 59 1.73 5.42 3.99
N THR A 60 1.06 4.70 3.09
CA THR A 60 1.65 4.35 1.78
C THR A 60 1.98 5.61 0.98
N MET A 61 1.13 6.64 1.06
CA MET A 61 1.38 7.91 0.38
C MET A 61 2.57 8.65 0.96
N GLU A 62 2.74 8.67 2.28
CA GLU A 62 3.93 9.24 2.94
C GLU A 62 5.20 8.57 2.43
N VAL A 63 5.20 7.23 2.43
CA VAL A 63 6.34 6.44 1.94
C VAL A 63 6.70 6.82 0.51
N VAL A 64 5.73 6.86 -0.40
CA VAL A 64 5.98 7.20 -1.81
C VAL A 64 6.47 8.64 -1.95
N VAL A 65 5.88 9.58 -1.24
CA VAL A 65 6.26 10.99 -1.36
C VAL A 65 7.66 11.25 -0.80
N GLU A 66 7.98 10.65 0.34
CA GLU A 66 9.28 10.82 0.98
C GLU A 66 10.39 10.13 0.17
N THR A 67 10.14 8.93 -0.38
CA THR A 67 11.13 8.22 -1.20
C THR A 67 11.33 8.82 -2.59
N MET A 68 10.27 9.31 -3.24
CA MET A 68 10.36 9.86 -4.60
C MET A 68 10.79 11.33 -4.64
N PHE A 69 10.33 12.14 -3.68
CA PHE A 69 10.53 13.59 -3.71
C PHE A 69 11.46 14.09 -2.60
N GLY A 70 11.89 13.23 -1.67
CA GLY A 70 12.71 13.63 -0.53
C GLY A 70 12.01 14.60 0.42
N ALA A 71 10.69 14.70 0.33
CA ALA A 71 9.88 15.62 1.13
C ALA A 71 9.27 14.86 2.30
N LYS A 72 9.63 15.25 3.53
CA LYS A 72 9.05 14.70 4.74
C LYS A 72 7.66 15.29 4.95
N ILE A 73 6.65 14.42 4.98
CA ILE A 73 5.25 14.81 5.10
C ILE A 73 4.60 14.02 6.22
N GLU A 74 3.90 14.72 7.11
CA GLU A 74 3.10 14.12 8.17
C GLU A 74 1.63 14.01 7.74
N SER A 75 1.32 13.07 6.84
CA SER A 75 -0.03 12.89 6.29
C SER A 75 -1.04 12.38 7.32
N LEU A 76 -0.56 11.66 8.34
CA LEU A 76 -1.38 11.15 9.43
C LEU A 76 -1.88 12.28 10.36
N HIS A 77 -1.14 13.39 10.44
CA HIS A 77 -1.44 14.54 11.32
C HIS A 77 -1.90 15.80 10.58
N SER A 78 -1.57 15.99 9.29
CA SER A 78 -1.84 17.22 8.53
C SER A 78 -2.36 16.96 7.11
N ASN A 79 -3.52 17.56 6.81
CA ASN A 79 -4.07 18.06 5.52
C ASN A 79 -3.79 17.38 4.17
N PHE A 80 -3.39 16.11 4.10
CA PHE A 80 -3.38 15.32 2.85
C PHE A 80 -4.78 14.96 2.34
N LYS A 81 -5.83 15.31 3.09
CA LYS A 81 -7.24 15.08 2.76
C LYS A 81 -7.60 15.53 1.35
N LYS A 82 -7.07 16.66 0.85
CA LYS A 82 -7.39 17.15 -0.50
C LYS A 82 -6.87 16.23 -1.59
N TYR A 83 -5.60 15.81 -1.48
CA TYR A 83 -4.97 14.91 -2.44
C TYR A 83 -5.60 13.51 -2.40
N ILE A 84 -5.85 12.98 -1.20
CA ILE A 84 -6.47 11.66 -1.03
C ILE A 84 -7.93 11.67 -1.52
N THR A 85 -8.68 12.74 -1.27
CA THR A 85 -10.03 12.90 -1.81
C THR A 85 -10.02 12.93 -3.34
N ALA A 86 -9.06 13.65 -3.94
CA ALA A 86 -8.91 13.69 -5.40
C ALA A 86 -8.56 12.30 -5.97
N LEU A 87 -7.66 11.56 -5.33
CA LEU A 87 -7.34 10.18 -5.73
C LEU A 87 -8.52 9.23 -5.62
N LYS A 88 -9.29 9.30 -4.52
CA LYS A 88 -10.51 8.50 -4.34
C LYS A 88 -11.54 8.81 -5.42
N ARG A 89 -11.74 10.10 -5.72
CA ARG A 89 -12.64 10.53 -6.79
C ARG A 89 -12.18 9.99 -8.15
N PHE A 90 -10.89 10.15 -8.47
CA PHE A 90 -10.32 9.60 -9.70
C PHE A 90 -10.48 8.08 -9.76
N HIS A 91 -10.24 7.36 -8.66
CA HIS A 91 -10.41 5.91 -8.60
C HIS A 91 -11.84 5.47 -8.93
N VAL A 92 -12.84 6.12 -8.31
CA VAL A 92 -14.26 5.83 -8.57
C VAL A 92 -14.65 6.15 -10.02
N GLU A 93 -14.21 7.30 -10.55
CA GLU A 93 -14.48 7.70 -11.94
C GLU A 93 -13.79 6.76 -12.95
N PHE A 94 -12.53 6.39 -12.70
CA PHE A 94 -11.77 5.48 -13.56
C PHE A 94 -12.39 4.07 -13.60
N LEU A 95 -12.76 3.53 -12.44
CA LEU A 95 -13.45 2.24 -12.37
C LEU A 95 -14.82 2.30 -13.06
N SER A 96 -15.54 3.41 -12.91
CA SER A 96 -16.82 3.63 -13.60
C SER A 96 -16.65 3.75 -15.12
N SER A 97 -15.54 4.33 -15.58
CA SER A 97 -15.18 4.45 -17.00
C SER A 97 -14.71 3.14 -17.63
N LYS A 98 -14.19 2.19 -16.83
CA LYS A 98 -13.80 0.85 -17.30
C LYS A 98 -14.93 -0.17 -17.32
N LYS A 99 -16.05 0.09 -16.63
CA LYS A 99 -17.27 -0.75 -16.69
C LYS A 99 -17.90 -0.82 -18.10
N THR A 100 -17.55 0.07 -19.03
CA THR A 100 -18.09 0.09 -20.39
C THR A 100 -17.27 -0.67 -21.45
N GLY A 101 -16.20 -1.41 -21.12
CA GLY A 101 -15.43 -2.06 -22.19
C GLY A 101 -14.48 -3.23 -21.91
N ALA A 102 -14.39 -3.82 -20.71
CA ALA A 102 -13.40 -4.90 -20.49
C ALA A 102 -13.73 -5.96 -19.41
N GLU A 103 -14.99 -6.11 -19.00
CA GLU A 103 -15.40 -7.06 -17.94
C GLU A 103 -16.15 -8.28 -18.49
N ALA A 104 -15.63 -8.91 -19.55
CA ALA A 104 -16.07 -10.27 -19.94
C ALA A 104 -14.98 -11.33 -19.80
N SER A 105 -13.72 -10.95 -19.52
CA SER A 105 -12.59 -11.89 -19.51
C SER A 105 -11.86 -12.03 -18.18
N PHE A 106 -11.98 -11.05 -17.27
CA PHE A 106 -11.22 -11.07 -16.00
C PHE A 106 -12.04 -11.61 -14.82
N VAL A 107 -13.37 -11.42 -14.80
CA VAL A 107 -14.32 -12.05 -13.85
C VAL A 107 -14.71 -13.46 -14.30
N SER A 108 -13.74 -14.25 -14.73
CA SER A 108 -13.87 -15.71 -14.79
C SER A 108 -12.89 -16.39 -13.83
N SER A 109 -11.77 -15.73 -13.49
CA SER A 109 -10.76 -16.32 -12.59
C SER A 109 -11.00 -16.06 -11.10
N THR A 110 -11.92 -15.18 -10.71
CA THR A 110 -12.21 -14.90 -9.29
C THR A 110 -13.41 -15.69 -8.73
N ASN A 111 -14.10 -16.49 -9.55
CA ASN A 111 -15.28 -17.27 -9.13
C ASN A 111 -14.97 -18.71 -8.68
N VAL A 112 -13.70 -19.09 -8.49
CA VAL A 112 -13.31 -20.45 -8.04
C VAL A 112 -13.03 -20.54 -6.52
N LEU A 113 -13.19 -19.46 -5.76
CA LEU A 113 -13.01 -19.49 -4.29
C LEU A 113 -14.29 -19.15 -3.51
N SER A 114 -15.40 -19.76 -3.93
CA SER A 114 -16.53 -20.06 -3.06
C SER A 114 -16.40 -21.49 -2.50
N ARG A 115 -15.46 -21.72 -1.57
CA ARG A 115 -15.43 -22.94 -0.75
C ARG A 115 -15.72 -22.59 0.71
N LYS A 116 -16.94 -22.95 1.13
CA LYS A 116 -17.50 -22.96 2.48
C LYS A 116 -16.43 -23.28 3.53
N ARG A 117 -16.05 -22.32 4.38
CA ARG A 117 -15.29 -22.61 5.62
C ARG A 117 -16.27 -22.59 6.79
N HIS A 118 -16.48 -23.79 7.32
CA HIS A 118 -17.13 -24.04 8.59
C HIS A 118 -16.50 -23.18 9.70
N THR A 119 -17.34 -22.85 10.67
CA THR A 119 -16.99 -22.19 11.92
C THR A 119 -15.94 -23.00 12.67
N THR A 120 -14.83 -22.36 13.05
CA THR A 120 -14.01 -22.70 14.23
C THR A 120 -12.96 -21.59 14.40
N SER A 121 -13.10 -20.82 15.48
CA SER A 121 -12.23 -19.70 15.81
C SER A 121 -10.81 -20.18 16.15
N PRO A 122 -9.74 -19.68 15.50
CA PRO A 122 -8.40 -19.88 16.02
C PRO A 122 -8.13 -18.86 17.14
N LYS A 123 -7.90 -19.35 18.36
CA LYS A 123 -7.34 -18.56 19.46
C LYS A 123 -5.93 -18.12 19.06
N ILE A 124 -5.72 -16.81 18.94
CA ILE A 124 -4.37 -16.25 18.81
C ILE A 124 -3.76 -16.27 20.21
N GLN A 125 -2.86 -17.22 20.47
CA GLN A 125 -1.97 -17.13 21.63
C GLN A 125 -0.88 -16.11 21.32
N LEU A 126 -0.78 -15.08 22.17
CA LEU A 126 0.31 -14.11 22.16
C LEU A 126 1.63 -14.87 22.37
N LEU A 127 2.46 -14.91 21.33
CA LEU A 127 3.84 -15.39 21.46
C LEU A 127 4.63 -14.36 22.28
N ASN A 128 5.26 -14.82 23.36
CA ASN A 128 6.04 -14.00 24.29
C ASN A 128 7.17 -13.19 23.58
N PRO A 129 7.51 -11.99 24.07
CA PRO A 129 8.39 -11.03 23.40
C PRO A 129 9.91 -11.31 23.51
N SER A 130 10.36 -12.56 23.63
CA SER A 130 11.76 -12.85 24.03
C SER A 130 12.61 -13.63 23.02
N THR A 131 12.37 -13.54 21.71
CA THR A 131 13.35 -14.05 20.72
C THR A 131 13.23 -13.33 19.38
N VAL A 132 14.00 -12.25 19.23
CA VAL A 132 14.38 -11.72 17.91
C VAL A 132 15.82 -12.17 17.70
N GLU A 133 16.03 -13.31 17.05
CA GLU A 133 17.29 -13.60 16.37
C GLU A 133 17.11 -13.27 14.90
N ILE A 134 17.83 -12.24 14.47
CA ILE A 134 18.03 -11.90 13.06
C ILE A 134 19.19 -12.78 12.59
N ALA A 135 18.89 -13.86 11.88
CA ALA A 135 19.90 -14.55 11.09
C ALA A 135 20.05 -13.79 9.76
N CYS A 136 21.17 -13.08 9.61
CA CYS A 136 21.71 -12.69 8.30
C CYS A 136 22.61 -13.83 7.81
N ASP A 137 22.33 -14.35 6.62
CA ASP A 137 23.31 -14.91 5.68
C ASP A 137 23.03 -14.30 4.29
#